data_AF-A0A9P7DTZ4-F1
#
_entry.id   AF-A0A9P7DTZ4-F1
#
_cell.length_a   1.000
_cell.length_b   1.000
_cell.length_c   1.000
_cell.angle_alpha   90.00
_cell.angle_beta   90.00
_cell.angle_gamma   90.00
#
_symmetry.space_group_name_H-M   'P 1'
#
loop_
_entity.id
_entity.type
_entity.pdbx_description
1 polymer ?
#
loop_
_entity_poly.entity_id
_entity_poly.type
_entity_poly.pdbx_seq_one_letter_code
_entity_poly.pdbx_strand_id
1 'polypeptide(L)'
;DDELTFKEHATYALAKGTRYTMACQRMTRAAKGVHGRLLKKLYKGVVIPKMLYAADVWCSGLISKGRGKKNAGRGARGFASKMERVQRMVTIMITGGMRTSATDLLDAHANILP
;
A
#
# COMPACT_ATOMS: atom_id res chain seq x y z
N ASP A 1 6.49 17.96 -17.73
CA ASP A 1 7.54 17.62 -16.77
C ASP A 1 8.46 16.63 -17.46
N ASP A 2 9.52 17.13 -18.11
CA ASP A 2 10.40 16.35 -18.98
C ASP A 2 11.55 15.67 -18.20
N GLU A 3 11.72 16.01 -16.92
CA GLU A 3 12.54 15.28 -15.97
C GLU A 3 11.68 14.23 -15.26
N LEU A 4 11.39 13.09 -15.92
CA LEU A 4 10.55 12.01 -15.38
C LEU A 4 11.13 11.36 -14.10
N THR A 5 10.98 12.01 -12.95
CA THR A 5 11.27 11.54 -11.58
C THR A 5 10.16 10.64 -11.01
N PHE A 6 9.35 10.00 -11.86
CA PHE A 6 8.25 9.10 -11.44
C PHE A 6 8.68 7.98 -10.50
N LYS A 7 9.92 7.50 -10.62
CA LYS A 7 10.48 6.51 -9.69
C LYS A 7 10.64 7.09 -8.29
N GLU A 8 11.07 8.34 -8.18
CA GLU A 8 11.26 9.05 -6.91
C GLU A 8 9.92 9.33 -6.25
N HIS A 9 8.93 9.80 -7.02
CA HIS A 9 7.55 9.95 -6.56
C HIS A 9 6.96 8.64 -6.06
N ALA A 10 7.14 7.54 -6.80
CA ALA A 10 6.70 6.22 -6.37
C ALA A 10 7.39 5.80 -5.06
N THR A 11 8.70 5.98 -4.94
CA THR A 11 9.42 5.65 -3.69
C THR A 11 8.99 6.52 -2.51
N TYR A 12 8.74 7.80 -2.76
CA TYR A 12 8.27 8.74 -1.75
C TYR A 12 6.86 8.37 -1.25
N ALA A 13 5.95 8.08 -2.17
CA ALA A 13 4.58 7.67 -1.86
C ALA A 13 4.55 6.37 -1.04
N LEU A 14 5.38 5.40 -1.41
CA LEU A 14 5.57 4.17 -0.64
C LEU A 14 6.11 4.44 0.76
N ALA A 15 7.18 5.24 0.89
CA ALA A 15 7.77 5.57 2.18
C ALA A 15 6.75 6.23 3.11
N LYS A 16 5.90 7.10 2.55
CA LYS A 16 4.80 7.75 3.27
C LYS A 16 3.76 6.72 3.74
N GLY A 17 3.29 5.86 2.84
CA GLY A 17 2.38 4.76 3.17
C GLY A 17 2.91 3.87 4.30
N THR A 18 4.16 3.40 4.17
CA THR A 18 4.83 2.60 5.20
C THR A 18 4.92 3.34 6.53
N ARG A 19 5.30 4.62 6.54
CA ARG A 19 5.42 5.41 7.78
C ARG A 19 4.10 5.50 8.53
N TYR A 20 2.99 5.80 7.84
CA TYR A 20 1.68 5.89 8.48
C TYR A 20 1.15 4.51 8.90
N THR A 21 1.42 3.45 8.15
CA THR A 21 1.12 2.08 8.53
C THR A 21 1.88 1.65 9.79
N MET A 22 3.16 2.00 9.92
CA MET A 22 3.94 1.74 11.14
C MET A 22 3.42 2.53 12.34
N ALA A 23 2.95 3.76 12.13
CA ALA A 23 2.27 4.52 13.18
C ALA A 23 0.98 3.83 13.62
N CYS A 24 0.17 3.35 12.67
CA CYS A 24 -1.01 2.55 12.93
C CYS A 24 -0.67 1.29 13.76
N GLN A 25 0.41 0.61 13.41
CA GLN A 25 0.88 -0.58 14.14
C GLN A 25 1.22 -0.30 15.60
N ARG A 26 1.79 0.87 15.90
CA ARG A 26 2.12 1.25 17.28
C ARG A 26 0.89 1.53 18.13
N MET A 27 -0.21 1.97 17.51
CA MET A 27 -1.49 2.19 18.20
C MET A 27 -2.28 0.90 18.41
N THR A 28 -2.04 -0.11 17.58
CA THR A 28 -2.65 -1.44 17.73
C THR A 28 -1.84 -2.28 18.71
N ARG A 29 -2.49 -2.76 19.76
CA ARG A 29 -1.94 -3.72 20.72
C ARG A 29 -2.96 -4.83 20.89
N ALA A 30 -2.49 -6.08 21.03
CA ALA A 30 -3.36 -7.24 21.14
C ALA A 30 -4.34 -7.18 22.34
N ALA A 31 -3.98 -6.50 23.43
CA ALA A 31 -4.78 -6.48 24.67
C ALA A 31 -5.47 -5.13 24.99
N LYS A 32 -4.90 -3.98 24.61
CA LYS A 32 -5.43 -2.63 24.92
C LYS A 32 -5.22 -1.64 23.78
N GLY A 33 -5.35 -2.11 22.54
CA GLY A 33 -5.11 -1.32 21.33
C GLY A 33 -6.36 -0.74 20.70
N VAL A 34 -6.15 0.08 19.68
CA VAL A 34 -7.22 0.52 18.77
C VAL A 34 -7.87 -0.69 18.09
N HIS A 35 -9.20 -0.80 18.18
CA HIS A 35 -9.95 -1.84 17.48
C HIS A 35 -9.73 -1.79 15.96
N GLY A 36 -9.66 -2.97 15.33
CA GLY A 36 -9.48 -3.11 13.87
C GLY A 36 -10.48 -2.32 13.03
N ARG A 37 -11.72 -2.11 13.52
CA ARG A 37 -12.73 -1.28 12.84
C ARG A 37 -12.31 0.19 12.73
N LEU A 38 -11.71 0.77 13.77
CA LEU A 38 -11.21 2.16 13.73
C LEU A 38 -9.93 2.23 12.90
N LEU A 39 -9.06 1.24 13.01
CA LEU A 39 -7.85 1.12 12.18
C LEU A 39 -8.18 1.09 10.69
N LYS A 40 -9.23 0.36 10.30
CA LYS A 40 -9.74 0.33 8.93
C LYS A 40 -10.16 1.72 8.44
N LYS A 41 -10.83 2.51 9.29
CA LYS A 41 -11.19 3.90 8.96
C LYS A 41 -9.96 4.77 8.76
N LEU A 42 -8.96 4.66 9.63
CA LEU A 42 -7.70 5.38 9.52
C LEU A 42 -6.92 4.99 8.25
N TYR A 43 -6.87 3.70 7.92
CA TYR A 43 -6.26 3.21 6.69
C TYR A 43 -6.89 3.85 5.46
N LYS A 44 -8.23 3.76 5.36
CA LYS A 44 -8.99 4.34 4.23
C LYS A 44 -8.88 5.87 4.16
N GLY A 45 -8.91 6.56 5.29
CA GLY A 45 -8.92 8.03 5.34
C GLY A 45 -7.54 8.68 5.24
N VAL A 46 -6.48 7.99 5.66
CA VAL A 46 -5.13 8.60 5.80
C VAL A 46 -4.09 7.89 4.96
N VAL A 47 -3.99 6.56 5.09
CA VAL A 47 -2.90 5.80 4.47
C VAL A 47 -3.11 5.69 2.96
N ILE A 48 -4.31 5.27 2.53
CA ILE A 48 -4.62 5.11 1.10
C ILE A 48 -4.41 6.43 0.34
N PRO A 49 -4.98 7.59 0.75
CA PRO A 49 -4.83 8.81 -0.03
C PRO A 49 -3.37 9.33 -0.08
N LYS A 50 -2.59 9.11 0.99
CA LYS A 50 -1.19 9.53 1.04
C LYS A 50 -0.25 8.59 0.26
N MET A 51 -0.60 7.30 0.17
CA MET A 51 0.17 6.29 -0.55
C MET A 51 -0.17 6.26 -2.04
N LEU A 52 -1.43 6.51 -2.40
CA LEU A 52 -1.91 6.51 -3.79
C LEU A 52 -2.03 7.90 -4.40
N TYR A 53 -1.45 8.92 -3.74
CA TYR A 53 -1.47 10.28 -4.28
C TYR A 53 -0.87 10.28 -5.69
N ALA A 54 -1.60 10.86 -6.65
CA ALA A 54 -1.21 10.93 -8.06
C ALA A 54 -0.76 9.59 -8.69
N ALA A 55 -1.19 8.45 -8.13
CA ALA A 55 -0.78 7.12 -8.61
C ALA A 55 -1.12 6.90 -10.08
N ASP A 56 -2.22 7.46 -10.54
CA ASP A 56 -2.60 7.55 -11.94
C ASP A 56 -1.51 8.21 -12.82
N VAL A 57 -0.91 9.31 -12.37
CA VAL A 57 0.13 10.04 -13.10
C VAL A 57 1.43 9.24 -13.18
N TRP A 58 2.00 8.85 -12.04
CA TRP A 58 3.32 8.20 -12.05
C TRP A 58 3.27 6.70 -12.38
N CYS A 59 2.17 5.97 -12.14
CA CYS A 59 2.02 4.61 -12.68
C CYS A 59 1.88 4.63 -14.21
N SER A 60 1.12 5.56 -14.78
CA SER A 60 1.01 5.70 -16.24
C SER A 60 2.38 6.04 -16.85
N GLY A 61 3.15 6.92 -16.20
CA GLY A 61 4.54 7.22 -16.57
C GLY A 61 5.49 6.02 -16.48
N LEU A 62 5.34 5.15 -15.48
CA LEU A 62 6.14 3.92 -15.34
C LEU A 62 5.78 2.86 -16.41
N ILE A 63 4.51 2.81 -16.82
CA ILE A 63 4.05 1.93 -17.89
C ILE A 63 4.53 2.44 -19.25
N SER A 64 4.37 3.73 -19.52
CA SER A 64 4.76 4.37 -20.78
C SER A 64 6.26 4.28 -21.03
N LYS A 65 7.11 4.53 -20.02
CA LYS A 65 8.58 4.34 -20.08
C LYS A 65 9.01 2.92 -20.44
N GLY A 66 8.16 1.92 -20.16
CA GLY A 66 8.42 0.52 -20.45
C GLY A 66 7.90 0.07 -21.82
N ARG A 67 7.05 0.85 -22.49
CA ARG A 67 6.35 0.46 -23.72
C ARG A 67 7.38 0.10 -24.82
N GLY A 68 7.18 -1.05 -25.47
CA GLY A 68 8.10 -1.57 -26.51
C GLY A 68 9.30 -2.38 -25.99
N LYS A 69 9.53 -2.45 -24.67
CA LYS A 69 10.59 -3.30 -24.07
C LYS A 69 9.99 -4.62 -23.59
N LYS A 70 10.76 -5.72 -23.63
CA LYS A 70 10.37 -7.04 -23.06
C LYS A 70 9.90 -6.93 -21.59
N ASN A 71 10.40 -5.93 -20.85
CA ASN A 71 10.07 -5.65 -19.46
C ASN A 71 9.06 -4.50 -19.28
N ALA A 72 8.22 -4.22 -20.27
CA ALA A 72 7.18 -3.19 -20.20
C ALA A 72 6.34 -3.34 -18.92
N GLY A 73 6.15 -2.23 -18.20
CA GLY A 73 5.39 -2.19 -16.96
C GLY A 73 6.04 -2.89 -15.75
N ARG A 74 7.27 -3.43 -15.84
CA ARG A 74 7.96 -4.05 -14.69
C ARG A 74 8.13 -3.08 -13.52
N GLY A 75 8.38 -1.80 -13.81
CA GLY A 75 8.46 -0.74 -12.79
C GLY A 75 7.14 -0.54 -12.04
N ALA A 76 6.04 -0.45 -12.78
CA ALA A 76 4.69 -0.32 -12.21
C ALA A 76 4.27 -1.57 -11.42
N ARG A 77 4.50 -2.78 -11.96
CA ARG A 77 4.23 -4.05 -11.25
C ARG A 77 5.05 -4.17 -9.96
N GLY A 78 6.34 -3.86 -10.04
CA GLY A 78 7.23 -3.89 -8.87
C GLY A 78 6.84 -2.87 -7.81
N PHE A 79 6.24 -1.75 -8.22
CA PHE A 79 5.68 -0.78 -7.30
C PHE A 79 4.36 -1.28 -6.66
N ALA A 80 3.42 -1.80 -7.46
CA ALA A 80 2.16 -2.37 -6.97
C ALA A 80 2.40 -3.49 -5.94
N SER A 81 3.33 -4.40 -6.21
CA SER A 81 3.72 -5.45 -5.26
C SER A 81 4.26 -4.91 -3.93
N LYS A 82 4.91 -3.74 -3.93
CA LYS A 82 5.35 -3.12 -2.68
C LYS A 82 4.20 -2.47 -1.91
N MET A 83 3.21 -1.90 -2.59
CA MET A 83 2.00 -1.39 -1.93
C MET A 83 1.17 -2.51 -1.33
N GLU A 84 1.05 -3.63 -2.04
CA GLU A 84 0.39 -4.84 -1.56
C GLU A 84 1.00 -5.31 -0.22
N ARG A 85 2.33 -5.20 -0.06
CA ARG A 85 2.98 -5.49 1.23
C ARG A 85 2.53 -4.54 2.35
N VAL A 86 2.37 -3.25 2.06
CA VAL A 86 1.87 -2.27 3.03
C VAL A 86 0.41 -2.55 3.38
N GLN A 87 -0.42 -2.89 2.38
CA GLN A 87 -1.80 -3.31 2.60
C GLN A 87 -1.86 -4.56 3.48
N ARG A 88 -1.11 -5.60 3.16
CA ARG A 88 -1.04 -6.84 3.94
C ARG A 88 -0.70 -6.61 5.41
N MET A 89 0.25 -5.71 5.70
CA MET A 89 0.57 -5.33 7.08
C MET A 89 -0.66 -4.78 7.80
N VAL A 90 -1.41 -3.90 7.15
CA VAL A 90 -2.64 -3.32 7.72
C VAL A 90 -3.72 -4.36 7.87
N THR A 91 -3.93 -5.20 6.87
CA THR A 91 -4.94 -6.25 6.91
C THR A 91 -4.71 -7.21 8.08
N ILE A 92 -3.46 -7.63 8.33
CA ILE A 92 -3.09 -8.42 9.51
C ILE A 92 -3.45 -7.69 10.80
N MET A 93 -3.17 -6.39 10.90
CA MET A 93 -3.49 -5.60 12.10
C MET A 93 -5.00 -5.43 12.31
N ILE A 94 -5.79 -5.34 11.25
CA ILE A 94 -7.25 -5.19 11.32
C ILE A 94 -7.91 -6.49 11.75
N THR A 95 -7.49 -7.62 11.15
CA THR A 95 -8.09 -8.93 11.39
C THR A 95 -7.53 -9.61 12.63
N GLY A 96 -6.32 -9.23 13.07
CA GLY A 96 -5.58 -9.98 14.10
C GLY A 96 -5.07 -11.34 13.60
N GLY A 97 -5.05 -11.56 12.27
CA GLY A 97 -4.65 -12.81 11.66
C GLY A 97 -3.15 -13.12 11.78
N MET A 98 -2.76 -14.35 11.45
CA MET A 98 -1.36 -14.77 11.48
C MET A 98 -0.57 -14.17 10.31
N ARG A 99 0.73 -13.96 10.51
CA ARG A 99 1.64 -13.50 9.44
C ARG A 99 1.78 -14.49 8.29
N THR A 100 1.43 -15.75 8.51
CA THR A 100 1.45 -16.84 7.52
C THR A 100 0.12 -17.02 6.80
N SER A 101 -0.94 -16.33 7.21
CA SER A 101 -2.25 -16.39 6.55
C SER A 101 -2.18 -15.82 5.13
N ALA A 102 -2.97 -16.41 4.23
CA ALA A 102 -3.08 -15.98 2.84
C ALA A 102 -3.67 -14.55 2.75
N THR A 103 -3.09 -13.71 1.88
CA THR A 103 -3.43 -12.28 1.81
C THR A 103 -4.85 -12.03 1.33
N ASP A 104 -5.31 -12.81 0.36
CA ASP A 104 -6.67 -12.80 -0.18
C ASP A 104 -7.73 -13.08 0.89
N LEU A 105 -7.48 -14.09 1.73
CA LEU A 105 -8.35 -14.44 2.86
C LEU A 105 -8.37 -13.31 3.90
N LEU A 106 -7.20 -12.75 4.22
CA LEU A 106 -7.10 -11.62 5.15
C LEU A 106 -7.87 -10.40 4.61
N ASP A 107 -7.72 -10.07 3.33
CA ASP A 107 -8.35 -8.91 2.69
C ASP A 107 -9.88 -9.07 2.63
N ALA A 108 -10.37 -10.28 2.34
CA ALA A 108 -11.78 -10.63 2.41
C ALA A 108 -12.34 -10.45 3.84
N HIS A 109 -11.64 -10.95 4.86
CA HIS A 109 -12.04 -10.79 6.26
C HIS A 109 -11.97 -9.34 6.75
N ALA A 110 -10.99 -8.56 6.27
CA ALA A 110 -10.90 -7.13 6.56
C ALA A 110 -11.94 -6.31 5.78
N ASN A 111 -12.55 -6.88 4.74
CA ASN A 111 -13.39 -6.21 3.75
C ASN A 111 -12.69 -4.94 3.20
N ILE A 112 -11.46 -5.15 2.72
CA ILE A 112 -10.62 -4.16 2.05
C ILE A 112 -10.46 -4.64 0.61
N LEU A 113 -10.63 -3.72 -0.35
CA LEU A 113 -10.44 -4.02 -1.76
C LEU A 113 -8.93 -4.14 -2.07
N PRO A 114 -8.50 -5.14 -2.86
CA PRO A 114 -7.16 -5.18 -3.44
C PRO A 114 -6.91 -4.03 -4.44
#